data_AF-A0A5E4QQB7-F1
#
_entry.id   AF-A0A5E4QQB7-F1
#
_cell.length_a   1.000
_cell.length_b   1.000
_cell.length_c   1.000
_cell.angle_alpha   90.00
_cell.angle_beta   90.00
_cell.angle_gamma   90.00
#
_symmetry.space_group_name_H-M   'P 1'
#
loop_
_entity.id
_entity.type
_entity.pdbx_description
1 polymer ?
#
loop_
_entity_poly.entity_id
_entity_poly.type
_entity_poly.pdbx_seq_one_letter_code
_entity_poly.pdbx_strand_id
1 'polypeptide(L)'
;MSTDDIIINEVLCNISYRIEVIDEQAITQICTTCFSEKGIENAKTVIYENLGTRITTRKGDSRSLKNVQDIIKMLKETDPDRLPIFVARDLHKIPPVTFDHLHVTKILKELTSLRTEVTQMKMNMIAKS
;
A
#
# COMPACT_ATOMS: atom_id res chain seq x y z
N MET A 1 -11.91 5.57 -27.69
CA MET A 1 -11.76 4.11 -27.80
C MET A 1 -11.83 3.60 -26.39
N SER A 2 -12.96 3.01 -26.02
CA SER A 2 -13.20 2.41 -24.71
C SER A 2 -12.70 0.98 -24.76
N THR A 3 -11.45 0.77 -24.40
CA THR A 3 -10.91 -0.53 -24.04
C THR A 3 -10.40 -0.41 -22.62
N ASP A 4 -11.04 -1.14 -21.71
CA ASP A 4 -10.55 -1.35 -20.36
C ASP A 4 -9.25 -2.14 -20.44
N ASP A 5 -8.16 -1.45 -20.77
CA ASP A 5 -6.86 -2.08 -20.95
C ASP A 5 -6.42 -2.65 -19.59
N ILE A 6 -6.43 -3.97 -19.48
CA ILE A 6 -6.00 -4.67 -18.27
C ILE A 6 -4.48 -4.75 -18.29
N ILE A 7 -3.84 -4.08 -17.33
CA ILE A 7 -2.40 -4.05 -17.19
C ILE A 7 -1.99 -4.82 -15.95
N ILE A 8 -1.17 -5.85 -16.14
CA ILE A 8 -0.61 -6.62 -15.03
C ILE A 8 0.60 -5.84 -14.47
N ASN A 9 0.42 -5.21 -13.32
CA ASN A 9 1.50 -4.54 -12.61
C ASN A 9 1.17 -4.43 -11.11
N GLU A 10 1.92 -5.15 -10.28
CA GLU A 10 1.66 -5.26 -8.85
C GLU A 10 1.83 -3.92 -8.11
N VAL A 11 2.77 -3.07 -8.53
CA VAL A 11 3.02 -1.76 -7.92
C VAL A 11 1.85 -0.82 -8.22
N LEU A 12 1.45 -0.70 -9.49
CA LEU A 12 0.33 0.14 -9.90
C LEU A 12 -0.98 -0.36 -9.29
N CYS A 13 -1.22 -1.67 -9.28
CA CYS A 13 -2.37 -2.27 -8.62
C CYS A 13 -2.41 -1.89 -7.12
N ASN A 14 -1.29 -1.98 -6.41
CA ASN A 14 -1.22 -1.62 -4.99
C ASN A 14 -1.47 -0.13 -4.75
N ILE A 15 -0.86 0.75 -5.53
CA ILE A 15 -1.00 2.20 -5.37
C ILE A 15 -2.43 2.62 -5.72
N SER A 16 -2.97 2.22 -6.87
CA SER A 16 -4.32 2.58 -7.33
C SER A 16 -5.40 2.17 -6.33
N TYR A 17 -5.27 1.01 -5.70
CA TYR A 17 -6.23 0.58 -4.67
C TYR A 17 -6.14 1.40 -3.37
N ARG A 18 -4.94 1.87 -3.00
CA ARG A 18 -4.69 2.52 -1.70
C ARG A 18 -4.74 4.05 -1.75
N ILE A 19 -4.64 4.66 -2.92
CA ILE A 19 -4.54 6.11 -3.10
C ILE A 19 -5.75 6.89 -2.57
N GLU A 20 -6.91 6.24 -2.48
CA GLU A 20 -8.15 6.83 -1.95
C GLU A 20 -8.31 6.64 -0.43
N VAL A 21 -7.57 5.71 0.17
CA VAL A 21 -7.82 5.21 1.53
C VAL A 21 -6.69 5.58 2.50
N ILE A 22 -5.47 5.77 1.99
CA ILE A 22 -4.25 5.96 2.79
C ILE A 22 -3.48 7.19 2.29
N ASP A 23 -2.77 7.87 3.19
CA ASP A 23 -1.94 9.02 2.83
C ASP A 23 -0.75 8.63 1.93
N GLU A 24 -0.28 9.62 1.16
CA GLU A 24 0.79 9.45 0.18
C GLU A 24 2.12 9.04 0.80
N GLN A 25 2.41 9.46 2.03
CA GLN A 25 3.66 9.12 2.72
C GLN A 25 3.67 7.64 3.09
N ALA A 26 2.56 7.12 3.62
CA ALA A 26 2.42 5.70 3.93
C ALA A 26 2.49 4.82 2.68
N ILE A 27 1.80 5.20 1.59
CA ILE A 27 1.90 4.47 0.30
C ILE A 27 3.35 4.44 -0.20
N THR A 28 4.05 5.58 -0.11
CA THR A 28 5.45 5.69 -0.53
C THR A 28 6.35 4.75 0.28
N GLN A 29 6.22 4.75 1.61
CA GLN A 29 7.00 3.86 2.48
C GLN A 29 6.74 2.39 2.17
N ILE A 30 5.47 1.99 2.06
CA ILE A 30 5.09 0.61 1.70
C ILE A 30 5.72 0.22 0.36
N CYS A 31 5.60 1.06 -0.66
CA CYS A 31 6.12 0.71 -1.98
C CYS A 31 7.65 0.56 -1.98
N THR A 32 8.36 1.48 -1.33
CA THR A 32 9.83 1.46 -1.28
C THR A 32 10.41 0.32 -0.45
N THR A 33 9.61 -0.28 0.45
CA THR A 33 10.04 -1.40 1.30
C THR A 33 9.63 -2.76 0.75
N CYS A 34 8.49 -2.84 0.06
CA CYS A 34 7.95 -4.11 -0.43
C CYS A 34 8.30 -4.40 -1.90
N PHE A 35 8.62 -3.39 -2.70
CA PHE A 35 8.96 -3.56 -4.11
C PHE A 35 10.40 -3.20 -4.40
N SER A 36 10.99 -3.89 -5.38
CA SER A 36 12.33 -3.55 -5.86
C SER A 36 12.31 -2.23 -6.62
N GLU A 37 13.44 -1.51 -6.61
CA GLU A 37 13.62 -0.28 -7.39
C GLU A 37 13.30 -0.49 -8.87
N LYS A 38 13.73 -1.61 -9.46
CA LYS A 38 13.40 -1.98 -10.85
C LYS A 38 11.89 -2.17 -11.07
N GLY A 39 11.19 -2.74 -10.09
CA GLY A 39 9.73 -2.89 -10.14
C GLY A 39 9.01 -1.54 -10.14
N ILE A 40 9.45 -0.62 -9.28
CA ILE A 40 8.94 0.75 -9.19
C ILE A 40 9.23 1.54 -10.48
N GLU A 41 10.44 1.41 -11.03
CA GLU A 41 10.79 2.03 -12.31
C GLU A 41 9.94 1.51 -13.46
N ASN A 42 9.72 0.20 -13.53
CA ASN A 42 8.84 -0.40 -14.53
C ASN A 42 7.40 0.15 -14.40
N ALA A 43 6.86 0.18 -13.19
CA ALA A 43 5.54 0.75 -12.92
C ALA A 43 5.41 2.19 -13.41
N LYS A 44 6.42 3.01 -13.16
CA LYS A 44 6.48 4.39 -13.67
C LYS A 44 6.52 4.43 -15.19
N THR A 45 7.36 3.63 -15.83
CA THR A 45 7.42 3.57 -17.30
C THR A 45 6.06 3.20 -17.88
N VAL A 46 5.43 2.14 -17.36
CA VAL A 46 4.13 1.66 -17.83
C VAL A 46 3.05 2.73 -17.76
N ILE A 47 2.87 3.40 -16.61
CA ILE A 47 1.80 4.40 -16.49
C ILE A 47 2.06 5.63 -17.38
N TYR A 48 3.31 6.08 -17.49
CA TYR A 48 3.64 7.24 -18.32
C TYR A 48 3.51 6.93 -19.82
N GLU A 49 3.91 5.74 -20.27
CA GLU A 49 3.75 5.31 -21.66
C GLU A 49 2.27 5.19 -22.04
N ASN A 50 1.45 4.58 -21.17
CA ASN A 50 0.00 4.46 -21.41
C ASN A 50 -0.69 5.82 -21.48
N LEU A 51 -0.23 6.79 -20.69
CA LEU A 51 -0.78 8.14 -20.69
C LEU A 51 -0.10 9.07 -21.70
N GLY A 52 0.81 8.56 -22.54
CA GLY A 52 1.52 9.35 -23.56
C GLY A 52 2.33 10.52 -22.98
N THR A 53 2.79 10.40 -21.73
CA THR A 53 3.47 11.47 -20.99
C THR A 53 4.98 11.23 -20.93
N ARG A 54 5.76 12.31 -21.01
CA ARG A 54 7.23 12.22 -20.94
C ARG A 54 7.70 11.69 -19.58
N ILE A 55 8.49 10.61 -19.60
CA ILE A 55 9.11 10.04 -18.40
C ILE A 55 10.28 10.92 -17.93
N THR A 56 10.28 11.27 -16.64
CA THR A 56 11.42 11.92 -15.98
C THR A 56 12.26 10.88 -15.24
N THR A 57 13.53 10.74 -15.60
CA THR A 57 14.46 9.83 -14.90
C THR A 57 14.93 10.45 -13.58
N ARG A 58 14.65 9.77 -12.47
CA ARG A 58 15.19 10.12 -11.14
C ARG A 58 16.58 9.48 -10.95
N LYS A 59 17.45 10.07 -10.12
CA LYS A 59 18.82 9.59 -9.81
C LYS A 59 19.14 9.72 -8.32
N GLY A 60 20.11 8.94 -7.84
CA GLY A 60 20.60 8.96 -6.46
C GLY A 60 19.73 8.16 -5.47
N ASP A 61 20.09 8.18 -4.19
CA ASP A 61 19.53 7.28 -3.15
C ASP A 61 18.03 7.47 -2.91
N SER A 62 17.46 8.62 -3.27
CA SER A 62 16.02 8.92 -3.17
C SER A 62 15.22 8.56 -4.43
N ARG A 63 15.82 7.83 -5.38
CA ARG A 63 15.22 7.53 -6.69
C ARG A 63 13.89 6.76 -6.58
N SER A 64 13.86 5.67 -5.82
CA SER A 64 12.64 4.86 -5.61
C SER A 64 11.52 5.69 -4.99
N LEU A 65 11.83 6.45 -3.94
CA LEU A 65 10.88 7.34 -3.27
C LEU A 65 10.26 8.36 -4.24
N LYS A 66 11.09 9.06 -5.02
CA LYS A 66 10.64 10.04 -6.00
C LYS A 66 9.84 9.41 -7.14
N ASN A 67 10.20 8.19 -7.57
CA ASN A 67 9.45 7.48 -8.59
C ASN A 67 8.05 7.10 -8.10
N VAL A 68 7.90 6.67 -6.85
CA VAL A 68 6.57 6.38 -6.27
C VAL A 68 5.74 7.66 -6.17
N GLN A 69 6.31 8.77 -5.69
CA GLN A 69 5.61 10.06 -5.65
C GLN A 69 5.16 10.53 -7.04
N ASP A 70 6.00 10.36 -8.06
CA ASP A 70 5.64 10.66 -9.45
C ASP A 70 4.46 9.79 -9.93
N ILE A 71 4.44 8.50 -9.59
CA ILE A 71 3.32 7.60 -9.92
C ILE A 71 2.03 8.05 -9.21
N ILE A 72 2.10 8.34 -7.90
CA ILE A 72 0.94 8.80 -7.11
C ILE A 72 0.37 10.10 -7.70
N LYS A 73 1.25 11.05 -8.03
CA LYS A 73 0.86 12.30 -8.68
C LYS A 73 0.13 12.04 -10.01
N MET A 74 0.70 11.19 -10.87
CA MET A 74 0.07 10.84 -12.14
C MET A 74 -1.31 10.21 -11.95
N LEU A 75 -1.46 9.28 -11.01
CA LEU A 75 -2.74 8.63 -10.72
C LEU A 75 -3.80 9.62 -10.19
N LYS A 76 -3.40 10.63 -9.39
CA LYS A 76 -4.31 11.67 -8.87
C LYS A 76 -4.71 12.70 -9.92
N GLU A 77 -3.81 13.05 -10.83
CA GLU A 77 -4.02 14.10 -11.82
C GLU A 77 -4.69 13.58 -13.12
N THR A 78 -4.77 12.26 -13.29
CA THR A 78 -5.37 11.64 -14.46
C THR A 78 -6.84 11.33 -14.21
N ASP A 79 -7.67 11.61 -15.22
CA ASP A 79 -9.08 11.22 -15.24
C ASP A 79 -9.22 9.69 -15.06
N PRO A 80 -10.01 9.21 -14.07
CA PRO A 80 -10.23 7.78 -13.84
C PRO A 80 -10.68 7.01 -15.09
N ASP A 81 -11.47 7.64 -15.97
CA ASP A 81 -11.97 7.01 -17.21
C ASP A 81 -10.86 6.80 -18.26
N ARG A 82 -9.69 7.42 -18.05
CA ARG A 82 -8.50 7.28 -18.91
C ARG A 82 -7.43 6.37 -18.30
N LEU A 83 -7.64 5.90 -17.07
CA LEU A 83 -6.71 5.01 -16.39
C LEU A 83 -6.99 3.55 -16.78
N PRO A 84 -5.94 2.78 -17.17
CA PRO A 84 -6.06 1.33 -17.31
C PRO A 84 -6.42 0.65 -16.00
N ILE A 85 -6.99 -0.55 -16.09
CA ILE A 85 -7.25 -1.38 -14.89
C ILE A 85 -5.97 -2.13 -14.53
N PHE A 86 -5.38 -1.79 -13.39
CA PHE A 86 -4.16 -2.44 -12.90
C PHE A 86 -4.47 -3.65 -12.03
N VAL A 87 -3.95 -4.81 -12.41
CA VAL A 87 -4.13 -6.07 -11.68
C VAL A 87 -2.79 -6.67 -11.26
N ALA A 88 -2.78 -7.40 -10.14
CA ALA A 88 -1.62 -8.19 -9.74
C ALA A 88 -1.78 -9.63 -10.22
N ARG A 89 -0.72 -10.20 -10.79
CA ARG A 89 -0.67 -11.63 -11.10
C ARG A 89 -0.36 -12.45 -9.85
N ASP A 90 0.57 -11.96 -9.05
CA ASP A 90 1.02 -12.60 -7.83
C ASP A 90 0.60 -11.79 -6.61
N LEU A 91 -0.49 -12.20 -5.97
CA LEU A 91 -1.04 -11.53 -4.80
C LEU A 91 -0.09 -11.57 -3.59
N HIS A 92 0.87 -12.50 -3.53
CA HIS A 92 1.87 -12.52 -2.46
C HIS A 92 2.86 -11.36 -2.56
N LYS A 93 2.99 -10.75 -3.73
CA LYS A 93 3.81 -9.54 -3.95
C LYS A 93 3.08 -8.27 -3.60
N ILE A 94 1.75 -8.30 -3.50
CA ILE A 94 1.02 -7.17 -2.95
C ILE A 94 1.36 -7.11 -1.46
N PRO A 95 1.90 -5.97 -0.97
CA PRO A 95 2.10 -5.76 0.45
C PRO A 95 0.82 -6.17 1.18
N PRO A 96 0.90 -7.03 2.21
CA PRO A 96 -0.28 -7.39 2.97
C PRO A 96 -1.03 -6.12 3.31
N VAL A 97 -2.37 -6.16 3.22
CA VAL A 97 -3.22 -5.07 3.70
C VAL A 97 -2.66 -4.74 5.08
N THR A 98 -2.08 -3.55 5.21
CA THR A 98 -1.42 -3.12 6.45
C THR A 98 -2.48 -3.11 7.55
N PHE A 99 -2.06 -2.93 8.80
CA PHE A 99 -2.79 -3.16 10.06
C PHE A 99 -4.20 -2.56 10.23
N ASP A 100 -4.90 -2.14 9.19
CA ASP A 100 -6.21 -1.53 9.27
C ASP A 100 -7.35 -2.55 9.36
N HIS A 101 -7.23 -3.79 8.86
CA HIS A 101 -8.39 -4.71 8.83
C HIS A 101 -8.20 -6.19 9.21
N LEU A 102 -6.98 -6.74 9.36
CA LEU A 102 -6.83 -8.19 9.62
C LEU A 102 -6.30 -8.57 11.02
N HIS A 103 -5.66 -7.65 11.74
CA HIS A 103 -5.05 -7.95 13.04
C HIS A 103 -5.76 -7.33 14.25
N VAL A 104 -6.68 -6.39 14.04
CA VAL A 104 -7.39 -5.70 15.13
C VAL A 104 -8.16 -6.69 16.00
N THR A 105 -8.86 -7.65 15.40
CA THR A 105 -9.62 -8.66 16.17
C THR A 105 -8.73 -9.54 17.03
N LYS A 106 -7.52 -9.89 16.55
CA LYS A 106 -6.56 -10.70 17.32
C LYS A 106 -5.94 -9.88 18.44
N ILE A 107 -5.51 -8.65 18.14
CA ILE A 107 -4.94 -7.72 19.12
C ILE A 107 -5.97 -7.34 20.20
N LEU A 108 -7.22 -7.05 19.82
CA LEU A 108 -8.31 -6.77 20.76
C LEU A 108 -8.65 -7.99 21.63
N LYS A 109 -8.61 -9.21 21.07
CA LYS A 109 -8.78 -10.44 21.85
C LYS A 109 -7.65 -10.62 22.87
N GLU A 110 -6.39 -10.44 22.45
CA GLU A 110 -5.24 -10.53 23.35
C GLU A 110 -5.29 -9.44 24.44
N LEU A 111 -5.63 -8.20 24.09
CA LEU A 111 -5.84 -7.10 25.05
C LEU A 111 -6.96 -7.41 26.06
N THR A 112 -8.05 -8.02 25.59
CA THR A 112 -9.19 -8.40 26.45
C THR A 112 -8.81 -9.55 27.40
N SER A 113 -8.04 -10.54 26.93
CA SER A 113 -7.48 -11.60 27.77
C SER A 113 -6.60 -11.01 28.87
N LEU A 114 -5.67 -10.13 28.48
CA LEU A 114 -4.76 -9.47 29.40
C LEU A 114 -5.50 -8.66 30.49
N ARG A 115 -6.56 -7.93 30.10
CA ARG A 115 -7.38 -7.15 31.05
C ARG A 115 -8.10 -8.06 32.06
N THR A 116 -8.54 -9.22 31.61
CA THR A 116 -9.21 -10.22 32.46
C THR A 116 -8.23 -10.81 33.48
N GLU A 117 -7.04 -11.22 33.02
CA GLU A 117 -5.97 -11.74 33.88
C GLU A 117 -5.55 -10.72 34.95
N VAL A 118 -5.36 -9.45 34.57
CA VAL A 118 -5.03 -8.37 35.51
C VAL A 118 -6.15 -8.14 36.53
N THR A 119 -7.41 -8.23 36.12
CA THR A 119 -8.56 -8.06 37.03
C THR A 119 -8.62 -9.21 38.03
N GLN A 120 -8.39 -10.44 37.57
CA GLN A 120 -8.38 -11.62 38.40
C GLN A 120 -7.19 -11.62 39.38
N MET A 121 -6.01 -11.17 38.95
CA MET A 121 -4.87 -10.93 39.84
C MET A 121 -5.22 -9.93 40.95
N LYS A 122 -5.84 -8.80 40.61
CA LYS A 122 -6.27 -7.80 41.60
C LYS A 122 -7.27 -8.37 42.60
N MET A 123 -8.26 -9.13 42.14
CA MET A 123 -9.23 -9.77 43.04
C MET A 123 -8.59 -10.80 43.97
N ASN A 124 -7.67 -11.60 43.45
CA ASN A 124 -6.94 -12.59 44.25
C ASN A 124 -6.03 -11.95 45.31
N MET A 125 -5.52 -10.73 45.05
CA MET A 125 -4.75 -9.96 46.03
C MET A 125 -5.64 -9.40 47.14
N ILE A 126 -6.84 -8.91 46.79
CA ILE A 126 -7.82 -8.38 47.77
C ILE A 126 -8.45 -9.51 48.60
N ALA A 127 -8.67 -10.70 48.01
CA ALA A 127 -9.23 -11.85 48.74
C ALA A 127 -8.22 -12.53 49.68
N LYS A 128 -6.93 -12.20 49.58
CA LYS A 128 -5.85 -12.72 50.44
C LYS A 128 -5.43 -11.74 51.55
N SER A 129 -5.99 -10.52 51.58
CA SER A 129 -5.84 -9.53 52.65
C SER A 129 -7.05 -9.56 53.57
#